data_AF-A0A8T6UEP8-F1
#
_entry.id   AF-A0A8T6UEP8-F1
#
_cell.length_a   1.000
_cell.length_b   1.000
_cell.length_c   1.000
_cell.angle_alpha   90.00
_cell.angle_beta   90.00
_cell.angle_gamma   90.00
#
_symmetry.space_group_name_H-M   'P 1'
#
loop_
_entity.id
_entity.type
_entity.pdbx_description
1 polymer ?
#
loop_
_entity_poly.entity_id
_entity_poly.type
_entity_poly.pdbx_seq_one_letter_code
_entity_poly.pdbx_strand_id
1 'polypeptide(L)'
;HPEAASRRGISDGDYVYVESPMGRVKAKAKLYEGTVINVVSMPLNIGSRGYEPWETGEEVNPMRLVKDGVDPVDGRFVNGTKVKVYRA
;
A
#
# COMPACT_ATOMS: atom_id res chain seq x y z
N HIS A 1 -1.50 7.51 -9.39
CA HIS A 1 -1.73 8.27 -10.64
C HIS A 1 -3.19 8.16 -11.08
N PRO A 2 -3.88 9.27 -11.41
CA PRO A 2 -5.30 9.27 -11.81
C PRO A 2 -5.62 8.36 -13.00
N GLU A 3 -4.76 8.35 -14.03
CA GLU A 3 -4.97 7.51 -15.22
C GLU A 3 -5.03 6.01 -14.90
N ALA A 4 -4.11 5.52 -14.06
CA ALA A 4 -4.07 4.12 -13.67
C ALA A 4 -5.29 3.72 -12.81
N ALA A 5 -5.82 4.66 -12.04
CA ALA A 5 -7.01 4.45 -11.21
C ALA A 5 -8.28 4.41 -12.05
N SER A 6 -8.43 5.33 -13.03
CA SER A 6 -9.56 5.38 -13.96
C SER A 6 -9.71 4.05 -14.73
N ARG A 7 -8.60 3.51 -15.26
CA ARG A 7 -8.59 2.19 -15.94
C ARG A 7 -9.03 1.02 -15.06
N ARG A 8 -9.02 1.19 -13.73
CA ARG A 8 -9.40 0.18 -12.73
C ARG A 8 -10.72 0.50 -12.02
N GLY A 9 -11.41 1.57 -12.43
CA GLY A 9 -12.67 2.00 -11.80
C GLY A 9 -12.50 2.45 -10.34
N ILE A 10 -11.34 3.01 -9.99
CA ILE A 10 -11.04 3.52 -8.64
C ILE A 10 -11.13 5.04 -8.65
N SER A 11 -11.92 5.59 -7.72
CA SER A 11 -12.08 7.03 -7.50
C SER A 11 -11.27 7.52 -6.30
N ASP A 12 -11.08 8.85 -6.20
CA ASP A 12 -10.47 9.45 -5.01
C ASP A 12 -11.36 9.16 -3.79
N GLY A 13 -10.74 8.69 -2.70
CA GLY A 13 -11.43 8.34 -1.47
C GLY A 13 -12.07 6.96 -1.41
N ASP A 14 -12.02 6.16 -2.48
CA ASP A 14 -12.51 4.77 -2.45
C ASP A 14 -11.70 3.92 -1.48
N TYR A 15 -12.36 2.98 -0.80
CA TYR A 15 -11.64 1.90 -0.15
C TYR A 15 -11.14 0.91 -1.19
N VAL A 16 -9.86 0.57 -1.10
CA VAL A 16 -9.19 -0.37 -2.00
C VAL A 16 -8.43 -1.41 -1.20
N TYR A 17 -8.38 -2.62 -1.75
CA TYR A 17 -7.41 -3.61 -1.34
C TYR A 17 -6.12 -3.43 -2.14
N VAL A 18 -5.00 -3.42 -1.42
CA VAL A 18 -3.67 -3.55 -1.99
C VAL A 18 -3.13 -4.90 -1.56
N GLU A 19 -2.82 -5.75 -2.53
CA GLU A 19 -2.47 -7.15 -2.29
C GLU A 19 -1.14 -7.50 -2.95
N SER A 20 -0.30 -8.19 -2.20
CA SER A 20 0.93 -8.82 -2.64
C SER A 20 0.86 -10.33 -2.35
N PRO A 21 1.82 -11.13 -2.83
CA PRO A 21 1.94 -12.52 -2.39
C PRO A 21 2.11 -12.70 -0.88
N MET A 22 2.56 -11.67 -0.15
CA MET A 22 2.77 -11.75 1.30
C MET A 22 1.52 -11.45 2.13
N GLY A 23 0.55 -10.76 1.55
CA GLY A 23 -0.62 -10.32 2.28
C GLY A 23 -1.34 -9.17 1.61
N ARG A 24 -2.34 -8.66 2.32
CA ARG A 24 -3.25 -7.64 1.83
C ARG A 24 -3.56 -6.62 2.92
N VAL A 25 -3.71 -5.36 2.51
CA VAL A 25 -4.17 -4.27 3.36
C VAL A 25 -5.36 -3.57 2.72
N LYS A 26 -6.27 -3.05 3.55
CA LYS A 26 -7.38 -2.20 3.13
C LYS A 26 -7.01 -0.74 3.41
N ALA A 27 -7.03 0.10 2.38
CA ALA A 27 -6.64 1.51 2.51
C ALA A 27 -7.61 2.41 1.74
N LYS A 28 -7.58 3.70 2.03
CA LYS A 28 -8.31 4.71 1.28
C LYS A 28 -7.45 5.22 0.11
N ALA A 29 -7.97 5.20 -1.10
CA ALA A 29 -7.27 5.67 -2.28
C ALA A 29 -7.12 7.19 -2.26
N LYS A 30 -5.91 7.67 -2.54
CA LYS A 30 -5.65 9.07 -2.89
C LYS A 30 -5.12 9.15 -4.32
N LEU A 31 -5.84 9.84 -5.19
CA LEU A 31 -5.38 10.14 -6.54
C LEU A 31 -4.45 11.35 -6.48
N TYR A 32 -3.23 11.16 -6.96
CA TYR A 32 -2.20 12.18 -7.02
C TYR A 32 -1.43 12.05 -8.34
N GLU A 33 -1.33 13.15 -9.10
CA GLU A 33 -0.66 13.22 -10.39
C GLU A 33 0.85 13.01 -10.27
N GLY A 34 1.46 13.45 -9.17
CA GLY A 34 2.90 13.25 -8.91
C GLY A 34 3.29 11.80 -8.63
N THR A 35 2.34 10.87 -8.50
CA THR A 35 2.65 9.43 -8.37
C THR A 35 2.91 8.83 -9.74
N VAL A 36 4.04 8.15 -9.91
CA VAL A 36 4.38 7.42 -11.15
C VAL A 36 3.23 6.49 -11.57
N ILE A 37 2.94 6.43 -12.87
CA ILE A 37 1.88 5.56 -13.39
C ILE A 37 2.16 4.09 -13.07
N ASN A 38 1.12 3.35 -12.65
CA ASN A 38 1.21 1.96 -12.18
C ASN A 38 2.11 1.71 -10.95
N VAL A 39 2.44 2.76 -10.20
CA VAL A 39 3.06 2.66 -8.88
C VAL A 39 2.04 3.06 -7.81
N VAL A 40 2.03 2.33 -6.69
CA VAL A 40 1.27 2.68 -5.49
C VAL A 40 2.25 3.24 -4.48
N SER A 41 2.09 4.51 -4.13
CA SER A 41 2.85 5.13 -3.04
C SER A 41 2.07 4.99 -1.75
N MET A 42 2.60 4.20 -0.81
CA MET A 42 2.02 3.99 0.51
C MET A 42 3.03 4.43 1.58
N PRO A 43 2.72 5.48 2.36
CA PRO A 43 3.54 5.85 3.51
C PRO A 43 3.57 4.71 4.54
N LEU A 44 4.76 4.34 5.01
CA LEU A 44 4.99 3.20 5.92
C LEU A 44 4.36 3.38 7.32
N ASN A 45 4.00 4.61 7.69
CA ASN A 45 3.50 4.96 9.02
C ASN A 45 1.97 5.06 9.09
N ILE A 46 1.23 4.52 8.12
CA ILE A 46 -0.24 4.57 8.12
C ILE A 46 -0.77 3.37 8.89
N GLY A 47 -1.65 3.62 9.86
CA GLY A 47 -2.49 2.59 10.43
C GLY A 47 -1.77 1.65 11.39
N SER A 48 -1.01 2.18 12.34
CA SER A 48 -0.76 1.47 13.58
C SER A 48 -2.12 1.18 14.22
N ARG A 49 -2.43 -0.10 14.52
CA ARG A 49 -3.26 -0.40 15.68
C ARG A 49 -2.37 -0.10 16.87
N GLY A 50 -2.21 1.18 17.17
CA GLY A 50 -1.04 1.59 17.91
C GLY A 50 -1.15 1.24 19.38
N TYR A 51 -0.18 1.79 20.10
CA TYR A 51 0.10 1.48 21.49
C TYR A 51 -1.01 2.01 22.42
N GLU A 52 -1.84 2.96 21.93
CA GLU A 52 -2.79 3.72 22.74
C GLU A 52 -4.25 3.25 22.54
N PRO A 53 -5.08 3.29 23.60
CA PRO A 53 -6.44 2.73 23.56
C PRO A 53 -7.41 3.34 22.54
N TRP A 54 -7.17 4.55 22.04
CA TRP A 54 -8.04 5.25 21.09
C TRP A 54 -7.69 4.99 19.62
N GLU A 55 -6.58 4.31 19.33
CA GLU A 55 -6.20 3.87 17.99
C GLU A 55 -7.07 2.65 17.57
N THR A 56 -8.36 2.91 17.38
CA THR A 56 -9.37 1.93 17.00
C THR A 56 -9.56 1.95 15.49
N GLY A 57 -8.90 1.03 14.78
CA GLY A 57 -8.99 0.90 13.33
C GLY A 57 -8.35 -0.40 12.81
N GLU A 58 -8.67 -0.77 11.57
CA GLU A 58 -7.92 -1.82 10.88
C GLU A 58 -6.48 -1.34 10.66
N GLU A 59 -5.51 -2.19 11.00
CA GLU A 59 -4.10 -1.90 10.79
C GLU A 59 -3.80 -1.83 9.28
N VAL A 60 -3.31 -0.68 8.81
CA VAL A 60 -2.95 -0.45 7.40
C VAL A 60 -1.44 -0.50 7.23
N ASN A 61 -0.79 -1.47 7.85
CA ASN A 61 0.66 -1.59 7.84
C ASN A 61 1.17 -2.07 6.48
N PRO A 62 1.82 -1.21 5.66
CA PRO A 62 2.26 -1.59 4.32
C PRO A 62 3.41 -2.60 4.36
N MET A 63 4.09 -2.77 5.50
CA MET A 63 5.12 -3.81 5.66
C MET A 63 4.56 -5.22 5.48
N ARG A 64 3.25 -5.43 5.70
CA ARG A 64 2.58 -6.71 5.40
C ARG A 64 2.59 -7.08 3.91
N LEU A 65 2.90 -6.12 3.04
CA LEU A 65 3.00 -6.34 1.60
C LEU A 65 4.43 -6.66 1.16
N VAL A 66 5.43 -6.25 1.93
CA VAL A 66 6.83 -6.33 1.51
C VAL A 66 7.32 -7.76 1.66
N LYS A 67 7.97 -8.28 0.61
CA LYS A 67 8.59 -9.61 0.65
C LYS A 67 9.75 -9.60 1.64
N ASP A 68 9.81 -10.61 2.49
CA ASP A 68 10.99 -10.85 3.32
C ASP A 68 12.23 -11.08 2.45
N GLY A 69 13.29 -10.35 2.76
CA GLY A 69 14.55 -10.46 2.06
C GLY A 69 15.36 -9.18 2.10
N VAL A 70 16.67 -9.38 2.09
CA VAL A 70 17.65 -8.30 1.99
C VAL A 70 18.58 -8.58 0.84
N ASP A 71 19.17 -7.53 0.28
CA ASP A 71 20.27 -7.66 -0.65
C ASP A 71 21.44 -8.40 0.05
N PRO A 72 21.95 -9.49 -0.52
CA PRO A 72 22.99 -10.30 0.12
C PRO A 72 24.36 -9.60 0.20
N VAL A 73 24.56 -8.50 -0.55
CA VAL A 73 25.81 -7.75 -0.59
C VAL A 73 25.88 -6.69 0.51
N ASP A 74 24.77 -5.99 0.77
CA ASP A 74 24.76 -4.84 1.69
C ASP A 74 23.67 -4.86 2.78
N GLY A 75 22.80 -5.87 2.78
CA GLY A 75 21.78 -6.07 3.82
C GLY A 75 20.57 -5.13 3.73
N ARG A 76 20.40 -4.36 2.65
CA ARG A 76 19.26 -3.45 2.49
C ARG A 76 17.99 -4.17 2.07
N PHE A 77 16.84 -3.62 2.43
CA PHE A 77 15.54 -4.13 1.97
C PHE A 77 15.43 -4.09 0.45
N VAL A 78 14.93 -5.16 -0.13
CA VAL A 78 14.67 -5.22 -1.57
C VAL A 78 13.44 -4.37 -1.90
N ASN A 79 13.65 -3.28 -2.63
CA ASN A 79 12.57 -2.40 -3.08
C ASN A 79 11.84 -2.99 -4.32
N GLY A 80 10.56 -2.65 -4.48
CA GLY A 80 9.82 -2.94 -5.72
C GLY A 80 8.80 -4.08 -5.64
N THR A 81 8.23 -4.34 -4.47
CA THR A 81 7.10 -5.26 -4.28
C THR A 81 6.02 -5.07 -5.35
N LYS A 82 5.70 -6.14 -6.08
CA LYS A 82 4.59 -6.13 -7.03
C LYS A 82 3.29 -6.33 -6.28
N VAL A 83 2.33 -5.47 -6.56
CA VAL A 83 1.01 -5.48 -5.94
C VAL A 83 -0.10 -5.45 -6.98
N LYS A 84 -1.26 -5.97 -6.61
CA LYS A 84 -2.54 -5.75 -7.27
C LYS A 84 -3.33 -4.74 -6.45
N VAL A 85 -4.12 -3.92 -7.13
CA VAL A 85 -5.02 -2.95 -6.50
C VAL A 85 -6.40 -3.09 -7.11
N TYR A 86 -7.41 -3.20 -6.27
CA TYR A 86 -8.81 -3.33 -6.66
C TYR A 86 -9.72 -2.75 -5.57
N ARG A 87 -10.95 -2.37 -5.93
CA ARG A 87 -11.92 -1.85 -4.96
C ARG A 87 -12.22 -2.87 -3.87
N ALA A 88 -12.38 -2.38 -2.63
CA ALA A 88 -12.77 -3.17 -1.47
C ALA A 88 -14.28 -3.36 -1.35
#